data_AF-A0A317Z5N7-F1
#
_entry.id   AF-A0A317Z5N7-F1
#
_cell.length_a   1.000
_cell.length_b   1.000
_cell.length_c   1.000
_cell.angle_alpha   90.00
_cell.angle_beta   90.00
_cell.angle_gamma   90.00
#
_symmetry.space_group_name_H-M   'P 1'
#
loop_
_entity.id
_entity.type
_entity.pdbx_description
1 polymer ?
#
loop_
_entity_poly.entity_id
_entity_poly.type
_entity_poly.pdbx_seq_one_letter_code
_entity_poly.pdbx_strand_id
1 'polypeptide(L)'
;VMITVAILADEEKLLELVREELTEIKEKFGDDRRTEIQLGGIDQLEDEDLIPEEQIVITLSHNNYIKRLPASTYRAQNRGGRGVQGMNTLDDDFVSQLVTTS
;
A
#
# COMPACT_ATOMS: atom_id res chain seq x y z
N VAL A 1 30.66 50.92 22.91
CA VAL A 1 29.69 52.05 23.03
C VAL A 1 29.39 52.68 21.66
N MET A 2 30.39 53.08 20.86
CA MET A 2 30.15 53.63 19.51
C MET A 2 29.54 52.62 18.50
N ILE A 3 29.99 51.35 18.53
CA ILE A 3 29.57 50.31 17.58
C ILE A 3 28.11 49.90 17.79
N THR A 4 27.66 49.79 19.04
CA THR A 4 26.28 49.40 19.37
C THR A 4 25.27 50.45 18.93
N VAL A 5 25.60 51.75 19.04
CA VAL A 5 24.71 52.83 18.59
C VAL A 5 24.53 52.80 17.07
N ALA A 6 25.57 52.44 16.31
CA ALA A 6 25.49 52.32 14.86
C ALA A 6 24.65 51.13 14.38
N ILE A 7 24.68 50.02 15.13
CA ILE A 7 23.88 48.81 14.83
C ILE A 7 22.42 49.02 15.25
N LEU A 8 22.15 49.65 16.40
CA LEU A 8 20.78 49.94 16.82
C LEU A 8 20.08 51.02 15.98
N ALA A 9 20.85 51.83 15.24
CA ALA A 9 20.31 52.88 14.38
C ALA A 9 19.99 52.41 12.95
N ASP A 10 20.40 51.18 12.57
CA ASP A 10 20.29 50.63 11.23
C ASP A 10 19.77 49.19 11.27
N GLU A 11 18.51 49.01 10.87
CA GLU A 11 17.82 47.71 10.89
C GLU A 11 18.49 46.68 9.97
N GLU A 12 19.09 47.11 8.85
CA GLU A 12 19.74 46.21 7.90
C GLU A 12 21.01 45.61 8.52
N LYS A 13 21.83 46.44 9.18
CA LYS A 13 23.01 45.98 9.92
C LYS A 13 22.66 45.05 11.09
N LEU A 14 21.53 45.31 11.76
CA LEU A 14 21.05 44.46 12.83
C LEU A 14 20.66 43.07 12.31
N LEU A 15 19.92 43.00 11.20
CA LEU A 15 19.54 41.73 10.57
C LEU A 15 20.74 40.97 10.00
N GLU A 16 21.74 41.69 9.48
CA GLU A 16 23.01 41.11 9.03
C GLU A 16 23.73 40.43 10.19
N LEU A 17 23.90 41.13 11.32
CA LEU A 17 24.50 40.57 12.52
C LEU A 17 23.73 39.34 13.04
N VAL A 18 22.39 39.41 13.11
CA VAL A 18 21.56 38.27 13.54
C VAL A 18 21.75 37.06 12.62
N ARG A 19 21.86 37.27 11.31
CA ARG A 19 22.11 36.18 10.34
C ARG A 19 23.48 35.56 10.55
N GLU A 20 24.52 36.38 10.75
CA GLU A 20 25.87 35.92 11.03
C GLU A 20 25.91 35.06 12.30
N GLU A 21 25.33 35.55 13.39
CA GLU A 21 25.26 34.83 14.67
C GLU A 21 24.50 33.50 14.54
N LEU A 22 23.36 33.47 13.85
CA LEU A 22 22.61 32.24 13.62
C LEU A 22 23.38 31.23 12.76
N THR A 23 24.17 31.71 11.81
CA THR A 23 25.01 30.86 10.95
C THR A 23 26.16 30.28 11.76
N GLU A 24 26.83 31.08 12.59
CA GLU A 24 27.89 30.60 13.49
C GLU A 24 27.37 29.53 14.46
N ILE A 25 26.18 29.74 15.05
CA ILE A 25 25.54 28.75 15.93
C ILE A 25 25.24 27.45 15.16
N LYS A 26 24.70 27.55 13.93
CA LYS A 26 24.42 26.39 13.09
C LYS A 26 25.68 25.61 12.74
N GLU A 27 26.80 26.28 12.43
CA GLU A 27 28.07 25.62 12.12
C GLU A 27 28.69 24.95 13.34
N LYS A 28 28.58 25.59 14.52
CA LYS A 28 29.18 25.10 15.76
C LYS A 28 28.42 23.93 16.39
N PHE A 29 27.10 23.91 16.25
CA PHE A 29 26.23 22.97 16.97
C PHE A 29 25.31 22.14 16.05
N GLY A 30 25.39 22.32 14.73
CA GLY A 30 24.60 21.54 13.79
C GLY A 30 25.04 20.08 13.73
N ASP A 31 24.06 19.18 13.68
CA ASP A 31 24.24 17.76 13.41
C ASP A 31 23.35 17.32 12.23
N ASP A 32 23.67 16.16 11.66
CA ASP A 32 22.88 15.59 10.59
C ASP A 32 21.52 15.10 11.11
N ARG A 33 20.49 15.26 10.29
CA ARG A 33 19.14 14.78 10.62
C ARG A 33 19.17 13.26 10.78
N ARG A 34 18.92 12.78 12.00
CA ARG A 34 18.92 11.35 12.34
C ARG A 34 17.77 10.54 11.74
N THR A 35 16.69 11.20 11.34
CA THR A 35 15.45 10.56 10.88
C THR A 35 15.20 10.86 9.40
N GLU A 36 14.78 9.85 8.66
CA GLU A 36 14.35 9.99 7.27
C GLU A 36 12.82 10.14 7.19
N ILE A 37 12.34 10.92 6.22
CA ILE A 37 10.91 10.99 5.89
C ILE A 37 10.66 9.99 4.77
N GLN A 38 10.07 8.85 5.11
CA GLN A 38 9.68 7.85 4.11
C GLN A 38 8.33 8.24 3.50
N LEU A 39 8.32 8.46 2.18
CA LEU A 39 7.09 8.52 1.40
C LEU A 39 6.63 7.09 1.17
N GLY A 40 5.41 6.72 1.58
CA GLY A 40 4.94 5.32 1.49
C GLY A 40 4.79 4.60 2.81
N GLY A 41 4.45 5.30 3.91
CA GLY A 41 4.25 4.65 5.22
C GLY A 41 3.06 3.70 5.25
N ILE A 42 2.94 2.93 6.33
CA ILE A 42 1.81 2.01 6.65
C ILE A 42 0.42 2.68 6.53
N ASP A 43 0.38 4.02 6.61
CA ASP A 43 -0.84 4.83 6.43
C ASP A 43 -1.24 5.00 4.94
N GLN A 44 -0.47 4.46 4.00
CA GLN A 44 -0.76 4.42 2.56
C GLN A 44 -1.28 3.04 2.10
N LEU A 45 -1.83 2.24 3.03
CA LEU A 45 -2.60 1.07 2.65
C LEU A 45 -3.94 1.53 2.08
N GLU A 46 -4.29 1.06 0.89
CA GLU A 46 -5.63 1.23 0.35
C GLU A 46 -6.56 0.17 0.98
N ASP A 47 -7.87 0.42 0.97
CA ASP A 47 -8.85 -0.50 1.56
C ASP A 47 -8.79 -1.88 0.86
N GLU A 48 -8.41 -1.91 -0.41
CA GLU A 48 -8.20 -3.10 -1.24
C GLU A 48 -7.05 -3.99 -0.74
N ASP A 49 -5.99 -3.41 -0.18
CA ASP A 49 -4.83 -4.15 0.34
C ASP A 49 -5.18 -4.95 1.60
N LEU A 50 -6.29 -4.61 2.26
CA LEU A 50 -6.80 -5.33 3.43
C LEU A 50 -7.58 -6.60 3.05
N ILE A 51 -7.90 -6.79 1.76
CA ILE A 51 -8.62 -7.96 1.28
C ILE A 51 -7.63 -9.12 1.16
N PRO A 52 -7.82 -10.23 1.91
CA PRO A 52 -6.90 -11.35 1.88
C PRO A 52 -6.92 -12.02 0.50
N GLU A 53 -5.74 -12.32 -0.04
CA GLU A 53 -5.60 -13.13 -1.25
C GLU A 53 -6.04 -14.57 -0.97
N GLU A 54 -7.05 -15.04 -1.71
CA GLU A 54 -7.56 -16.41 -1.63
C GLU A 54 -7.44 -17.09 -2.99
N GLN A 55 -6.89 -18.32 -3.01
CA GLN A 55 -6.91 -19.15 -4.21
C GLN A 55 -8.36 -19.50 -4.57
N ILE A 56 -8.82 -19.03 -5.72
CA ILE A 56 -10.18 -19.27 -6.23
C ILE A 56 -10.16 -20.12 -7.49
N VAL A 57 -11.22 -20.91 -7.64
CA VAL A 57 -11.54 -21.66 -8.85
C VAL A 57 -12.74 -21.02 -9.51
N ILE A 58 -12.59 -20.64 -10.77
CA ILE A 58 -13.63 -20.11 -11.64
C ILE A 58 -14.02 -21.21 -12.63
N THR A 59 -15.30 -21.55 -12.66
CA THR A 59 -15.84 -22.54 -13.59
C THR A 59 -16.85 -21.88 -14.53
N LEU A 60 -16.72 -22.17 -15.82
CA LEU A 60 -17.72 -21.88 -16.85
C LEU A 60 -18.44 -23.18 -17.20
N SER A 61 -19.76 -23.15 -17.27
CA SER A 61 -20.57 -24.29 -17.72
C SER A 61 -20.88 -24.23 -19.22
N HIS A 62 -21.40 -25.32 -19.78
CA HIS A 62 -21.85 -25.35 -21.17
C HIS A 62 -23.02 -24.38 -21.41
N ASN A 63 -23.90 -24.21 -20.42
CA ASN A 63 -25.01 -23.26 -20.47
C ASN A 63 -24.62 -21.82 -20.08
N ASN A 64 -23.32 -21.48 -20.14
CA ASN A 64 -22.77 -20.16 -19.82
C ASN A 64 -22.98 -19.68 -18.37
N TYR A 65 -23.10 -20.60 -17.41
CA TYR A 65 -23.05 -20.23 -15.99
C TYR A 65 -21.61 -20.06 -15.52
N ILE A 66 -21.34 -18.94 -14.85
CA ILE A 66 -20.04 -18.66 -14.24
C ILE A 66 -20.18 -18.78 -12.73
N LYS A 67 -19.32 -19.55 -12.09
CA LYS A 67 -19.25 -19.68 -10.63
C LYS A 67 -17.82 -19.50 -10.14
N ARG A 68 -17.67 -18.73 -9.06
CA ARG A 68 -16.43 -18.62 -8.28
C ARG A 68 -16.57 -19.36 -6.95
N LEU A 69 -15.58 -20.17 -6.60
CA LEU A 69 -15.51 -20.85 -5.31
C LEU A 69 -14.06 -20.83 -4.79
N PRO A 70 -13.84 -20.75 -3.47
CA PRO A 70 -12.51 -20.98 -2.92
C PRO A 70 -12.00 -22.38 -3.30
N ALA A 71 -10.71 -22.50 -3.65
CA ALA A 71 -10.09 -23.77 -4.01
C ALA A 71 -10.21 -24.83 -2.90
N SER A 72 -10.25 -24.40 -1.63
CA SER A 72 -10.50 -25.25 -0.46
C SER A 72 -11.85 -25.97 -0.49
N THR A 73 -12.86 -25.35 -1.12
CA THR A 73 -14.21 -25.92 -1.29
C THR A 73 -14.27 -26.87 -2.47
N TYR A 74 -13.39 -26.71 -3.46
CA TYR A 74 -13.22 -27.59 -4.61
C TYR A 74 -12.37 -28.83 -4.27
N ARG A 75 -12.67 -29.53 -3.16
CA ARG A 75 -12.03 -30.82 -2.85
C ARG A 75 -12.57 -31.90 -3.78
N ALA A 76 -11.67 -32.66 -4.39
CA ALA A 76 -12.01 -33.89 -5.10
C ALA A 76 -12.72 -34.86 -4.15
N GLN A 77 -13.98 -35.19 -4.42
CA GLN A 77 -14.55 -36.41 -3.87
C GLN A 77 -13.96 -37.58 -4.65
N ASN A 78 -13.39 -38.58 -3.95
CA ASN A 78 -12.83 -39.82 -4.48
C ASN A 78 -13.90 -40.73 -5.14
N ARG A 79 -14.64 -40.21 -6.13
CA ARG A 79 -15.58 -40.96 -6.96
C ARG A 79 -15.14 -40.79 -8.41
N GLY A 80 -14.39 -41.78 -8.91
CA GLY A 80 -13.79 -41.78 -10.24
C GLY A 80 -14.76 -41.29 -11.33
N GLY A 81 -14.48 -40.10 -11.85
CA GLY A 81 -15.14 -39.56 -13.05
C GLY A 81 -16.42 -38.75 -12.85
N ARG A 82 -16.90 -38.51 -11.63
CA ARG A 82 -18.00 -37.54 -11.39
C ARG A 82 -17.59 -36.53 -10.34
N GLY A 83 -16.97 -35.44 -10.79
CA GLY A 83 -16.52 -34.33 -9.97
C GLY A 83 -17.68 -33.61 -9.26
N VAL A 84 -17.37 -33.15 -8.05
CA VAL A 84 -18.07 -32.19 -7.17
C VAL A 84 -19.46 -31.74 -7.66
N GLN A 85 -20.53 -32.04 -6.91
CA GLN A 85 -21.81 -31.32 -6.96
C GLN A 85 -21.59 -29.86 -6.50
N GLY A 86 -20.88 -29.07 -7.30
CA GLY A 86 -20.71 -27.64 -7.14
C GLY A 86 -21.80 -26.84 -7.86
N MET A 87 -22.63 -27.52 -8.65
CA MET A 87 -23.71 -26.93 -9.43
C MET A 87 -24.86 -27.94 -9.39
N ASN A 88 -26.03 -27.53 -8.88
CA ASN A 88 -27.26 -28.26 -9.20
C ASN A 88 -27.50 -27.98 -10.67
N THR A 89 -26.95 -28.83 -11.52
CA THR A 89 -27.16 -28.77 -12.96
C THR A 89 -28.63 -29.09 -13.14
N LEU A 90 -29.43 -28.07 -13.45
CA LEU A 90 -30.65 -28.27 -14.23
C LEU A 90 -30.24 -29.17 -15.40
N ASP A 91 -30.99 -30.25 -15.58
CA ASP A 91 -30.71 -31.41 -16.42
C ASP A 91 -29.66 -31.16 -17.54
N ASP A 92 -28.53 -31.87 -17.47
CA ASP A 92 -27.42 -31.94 -18.47
C ASP A 92 -26.42 -30.76 -18.59
N ASP A 93 -26.37 -29.79 -17.68
CA ASP A 93 -25.26 -28.81 -17.69
C ASP A 93 -23.95 -29.42 -17.12
N PHE A 94 -22.78 -29.11 -17.70
CA PHE A 94 -21.48 -29.58 -17.22
C PHE A 94 -20.42 -28.48 -17.33
N VAL A 95 -19.33 -28.61 -16.55
CA VAL A 95 -18.23 -27.63 -16.57
C VAL A 95 -17.48 -27.75 -17.89
N SER A 96 -17.50 -26.68 -18.68
CA SER A 96 -16.80 -26.58 -19.97
C SER A 96 -15.36 -26.09 -19.80
N GLN A 97 -15.12 -25.17 -18.85
CA GLN A 97 -13.80 -24.61 -18.59
C GLN A 97 -13.59 -24.35 -17.10
N LEU A 98 -12.37 -24.59 -16.62
CA LEU A 98 -11.95 -24.34 -15.25
C LEU A 98 -10.66 -23.53 -15.26
N VAL A 99 -10.62 -22.45 -14.49
CA VAL A 99 -9.46 -21.58 -14.30
C VAL A 99 -9.22 -21.40 -12.81
N THR A 100 -7.96 -21.42 -12.38
CA THR A 100 -7.56 -21.13 -11.00
C THR A 100 -6.74 -19.85 -10.99
N THR A 101 -7.01 -18.95 -10.03
CA THR A 101 -6.26 -17.70 -9.84
C THR A 101 -6.17 -17.37 -8.35
N SER A 102 -5.12 -16.65 -7.96
CA SER A 102 -5.07 -15.84 -6.73
C SER A 102 -5.81 -14.53 -6.93
#